data_AF-A0A838THE0-F1
#
_entry.id   AF-A0A838THE0-F1
#
_cell.length_a   1.000
_cell.length_b   1.000
_cell.length_c   1.000
_cell.angle_alpha   90.00
_cell.angle_beta   90.00
_cell.angle_gamma   90.00
#
_symmetry.space_group_name_H-M   'P 1'
#
loop_
_entity.id
_entity.type
_entity.pdbx_description
1 polymer ?
#
loop_
_entity_poly.entity_id
_entity_poly.type
_entity_poly.pdbx_seq_one_letter_code
_entity_poly.pdbx_strand_id
1 'polypeptide(L)'
;MSRAAAAPLSLTKTQARRIWMHAQRLDSAAPFGAGPQATAAAVAHLGYVQIDTINVIERCHHHILWNRIPGYRRADLRHAQSVDKSVFEYWTHALSYVPAADLRFFLPAMKRH
;
A
#
# COMPACT_ATOMS: atom_id res chain seq x y z
N MET A 1 35.66 -15.90 7.43
CA MET A 1 35.35 -16.71 6.24
C MET A 1 34.56 -15.85 5.26
N SER A 2 35.12 -15.57 4.08
CA SER A 2 34.44 -14.79 3.03
C SER A 2 33.36 -15.66 2.40
N ARG A 3 32.09 -15.23 2.49
CA ARG A 3 30.99 -15.93 1.83
C ARG A 3 31.04 -15.56 0.35
N ALA A 4 31.40 -16.51 -0.52
CA ALA A 4 31.35 -16.31 -1.96
C ALA A 4 29.94 -15.83 -2.35
N ALA A 5 29.86 -14.70 -3.06
CA ALA A 5 28.58 -14.21 -3.55
C ALA A 5 28.01 -15.24 -4.52
N ALA A 6 26.77 -15.68 -4.26
CA ALA A 6 26.08 -16.58 -5.17
C ALA A 6 25.89 -15.91 -6.53
N ALA A 7 26.01 -16.68 -7.61
CA ALA A 7 25.71 -16.18 -8.95
C ALA A 7 24.27 -15.61 -9.00
N PRO A 8 24.05 -14.46 -9.67
CA PRO A 8 22.74 -13.85 -9.71
C PRO A 8 21.73 -14.75 -10.41
N LEU A 9 20.52 -14.84 -9.85
CA LEU A 9 19.42 -15.59 -10.45
C LEU A 9 18.87 -14.84 -11.66
N SER A 10 19.01 -15.42 -12.85
CA SER A 10 18.44 -14.85 -14.08
C SER A 10 16.94 -15.08 -14.17
N LEU A 11 16.16 -14.01 -14.39
CA LEU A 11 14.71 -14.08 -14.59
C LEU A 11 14.36 -13.69 -16.03
N THR A 12 13.46 -14.46 -16.64
CA THR A 12 12.80 -14.03 -17.89
C THR A 12 11.85 -12.88 -17.63
N LYS A 13 11.52 -12.09 -18.66
CA LYS A 13 10.53 -10.99 -18.57
C LYS A 13 9.18 -11.47 -18.03
N THR A 14 8.74 -12.67 -18.43
CA THR A 14 7.48 -13.27 -17.96
C THR A 14 7.52 -13.58 -16.46
N GLN A 15 8.64 -14.13 -15.96
CA GLN A 15 8.81 -14.39 -14.53
C GLN A 15 8.83 -13.09 -13.72
N ALA A 16 9.60 -12.09 -14.17
CA ALA A 16 9.66 -10.78 -13.52
C ALA A 16 8.27 -10.12 -13.46
N ARG A 17 7.50 -10.15 -14.56
CA ARG A 17 6.12 -9.63 -14.59
C ARG A 17 5.21 -10.34 -13.59
N ARG A 18 5.28 -11.67 -13.50
CA ARG A 18 4.47 -12.45 -12.55
C ARG A 18 4.81 -12.09 -11.10
N ILE A 19 6.10 -11.98 -10.77
CA ILE A 19 6.56 -11.54 -9.44
C ILE A 19 6.00 -10.15 -9.12
N TRP A 20 6.08 -9.21 -10.07
CA TRP A 20 5.57 -7.86 -9.86
C TRP A 20 4.05 -7.82 -9.66
N MET A 21 3.29 -8.51 -10.52
CA MET A 21 1.83 -8.57 -10.40
C MET A 21 1.38 -9.20 -9.07
N HIS A 22 2.08 -10.25 -8.64
CA HIS A 22 1.83 -10.90 -7.35
C HIS A 22 2.15 -9.98 -6.17
N ALA A 23 3.30 -9.30 -6.20
CA ALA A 23 3.69 -8.35 -5.18
C ALA A 23 2.70 -7.18 -5.06
N GLN A 24 2.04 -6.80 -6.15
CA GLN A 24 1.00 -5.76 -6.17
C GLN A 24 -0.40 -6.26 -5.83
N ARG A 25 -0.59 -7.59 -5.69
CA ARG A 25 -1.87 -8.29 -5.50
C ARG A 25 -2.88 -7.96 -6.61
N LEU A 26 -2.42 -7.99 -7.85
CA LEU A 26 -3.22 -7.75 -9.06
C LEU A 26 -3.44 -9.04 -9.87
N ASP A 27 -3.13 -10.19 -9.28
CA ASP A 27 -3.21 -11.53 -9.88
C ASP A 27 -4.33 -12.40 -9.29
N SER A 28 -5.10 -11.87 -8.32
CA SER A 28 -6.20 -12.56 -7.64
C SER A 28 -7.36 -11.61 -7.36
N ALA A 29 -8.58 -12.16 -7.30
CA ALA A 29 -9.76 -11.40 -6.91
C ALA A 29 -9.83 -11.24 -5.38
N ALA A 30 -10.21 -10.06 -4.91
CA ALA A 30 -10.39 -9.76 -3.49
C ALA A 30 -9.22 -10.19 -2.57
N PRO A 31 -7.95 -9.86 -2.90
CA PRO A 31 -6.77 -10.31 -2.16
C PRO A 31 -6.75 -9.91 -0.67
N PHE A 32 -7.58 -8.95 -0.26
CA PHE A 32 -7.67 -8.44 1.11
C PHE A 32 -9.05 -8.66 1.75
N GLY A 33 -9.92 -9.45 1.11
CA GLY A 33 -11.32 -9.59 1.50
C GLY A 33 -12.16 -8.38 1.10
N ALA A 34 -13.22 -8.11 1.87
CA ALA A 34 -14.19 -7.05 1.59
C ALA A 34 -14.49 -6.20 2.84
N GLY A 35 -15.14 -5.06 2.62
CA GLY A 35 -15.53 -4.12 3.67
C GLY A 35 -14.38 -3.23 4.16
N PRO A 36 -14.64 -2.35 5.15
CA PRO A 36 -13.70 -1.30 5.57
C PRO A 36 -12.32 -1.80 5.97
N GLN A 37 -12.26 -2.89 6.74
CA GLN A 37 -11.04 -3.55 7.20
C GLN A 37 -10.10 -4.02 6.06
N ALA A 38 -10.63 -4.30 4.86
CA ALA A 38 -9.80 -4.65 3.71
C ALA A 38 -8.90 -3.47 3.27
N THR A 39 -9.31 -2.23 3.56
CA THR A 39 -8.51 -1.03 3.28
C THR A 39 -7.21 -1.03 4.07
N ALA A 40 -7.27 -1.33 5.37
CA ALA A 40 -6.09 -1.40 6.22
C ALA A 40 -5.13 -2.52 5.76
N ALA A 41 -5.66 -3.68 5.41
CA ALA A 41 -4.88 -4.80 4.89
C ALA A 41 -4.19 -4.46 3.55
N ALA A 42 -4.89 -3.77 2.65
CA ALA A 42 -4.31 -3.32 1.38
C ALA A 42 -3.17 -2.32 1.60
N VAL A 43 -3.37 -1.30 2.45
CA VAL A 43 -2.33 -0.30 2.76
C VAL A 43 -1.13 -0.96 3.44
N ALA A 44 -1.35 -1.90 4.36
CA ALA A 44 -0.28 -2.67 5.00
C ALA A 44 0.54 -3.51 4.01
N HIS A 45 -0.11 -4.21 3.09
CA HIS A 45 0.59 -5.01 2.08
C HIS A 45 1.39 -4.15 1.09
N LEU A 46 0.84 -3.00 0.69
CA LEU A 46 1.51 -2.08 -0.24
C LEU A 46 2.60 -1.23 0.43
N GLY A 47 2.65 -1.19 1.76
CA GLY A 47 3.57 -0.38 2.56
C GLY A 47 3.14 1.08 2.69
N TYR A 48 2.53 1.65 1.65
CA TYR A 48 1.78 2.92 1.70
C TYR A 48 0.90 3.07 0.46
N VAL A 49 -0.04 4.02 0.51
CA VAL A 49 -0.81 4.47 -0.66
C VAL A 49 -0.68 5.99 -0.78
N GLN A 50 -0.06 6.46 -1.88
CA GLN A 50 0.17 7.88 -2.12
C GLN A 50 -1.13 8.65 -2.31
N ILE A 51 -1.27 9.79 -1.63
CA ILE A 51 -2.36 10.74 -1.80
C ILE A 51 -2.11 11.53 -3.08
N ASP A 52 -3.15 11.61 -3.90
CA ASP A 52 -3.15 12.38 -5.13
C ASP A 52 -3.96 13.66 -4.92
N THR A 53 -3.43 14.78 -5.42
CA THR A 53 -4.08 16.09 -5.35
C THR A 53 -4.92 16.37 -6.60
N ILE A 54 -4.67 15.68 -7.72
CA ILE A 54 -5.44 15.86 -8.95
C ILE A 54 -6.74 15.06 -8.86
N ASN A 55 -7.86 15.72 -9.19
CA ASN A 55 -9.20 15.15 -9.07
C ASN A 55 -10.14 15.53 -10.24
N VAL A 56 -9.60 15.70 -11.45
CA VAL A 56 -10.43 15.85 -12.67
C VAL A 56 -11.32 14.61 -12.87
N ILE A 57 -10.77 13.43 -12.55
CA ILE A 57 -11.51 12.22 -12.24
C ILE A 57 -11.32 11.89 -10.74
N GLU A 58 -11.81 10.73 -10.28
CA GLU A 58 -11.54 10.31 -8.90
C GLU A 58 -10.03 10.18 -8.62
N ARG A 59 -9.61 10.45 -7.38
CA ARG A 59 -8.18 10.49 -7.03
C ARG A 59 -7.54 9.10 -7.13
N CYS A 60 -6.27 9.04 -7.55
CA CYS A 60 -5.57 7.78 -7.83
C CYS A 60 -5.57 6.78 -6.65
N HIS A 61 -5.45 7.22 -5.40
CA HIS A 61 -5.51 6.33 -4.23
C HIS A 61 -6.85 5.61 -4.07
N HIS A 62 -7.96 6.22 -4.49
CA HIS A 62 -9.25 5.53 -4.49
C HIS A 62 -9.30 4.46 -5.60
N HIS A 63 -8.71 4.70 -6.77
CA HIS A 63 -8.58 3.70 -7.83
C HIS A 63 -7.70 2.51 -7.41
N ILE A 64 -6.59 2.77 -6.69
CA ILE A 64 -5.70 1.73 -6.16
C ILE A 64 -6.47 0.76 -5.27
N LEU A 65 -7.31 1.28 -4.37
CA LEU A 65 -8.09 0.48 -3.43
C LEU A 65 -9.30 -0.18 -4.10
N TRP A 66 -10.01 0.54 -4.98
CA TRP A 66 -11.15 0.00 -5.73
C TRP A 66 -10.79 -1.21 -6.58
N ASN A 67 -9.62 -1.21 -7.24
CA ASN A 67 -9.16 -2.33 -8.05
C ASN A 67 -8.83 -3.60 -7.23
N ARG A 68 -8.72 -3.50 -5.89
CA ARG A 68 -8.29 -4.58 -5.00
C ARG A 68 -9.38 -5.04 -4.03
N ILE A 69 -10.36 -4.19 -3.74
CA ILE A 69 -11.35 -4.42 -2.68
C ILE A 69 -12.76 -4.39 -3.29
N PRO A 70 -13.47 -5.53 -3.33
CA PRO A 70 -14.84 -5.57 -3.80
C PRO A 70 -15.74 -4.64 -2.99
N GLY A 71 -16.55 -3.85 -3.69
CA GLY A 71 -17.50 -2.92 -3.06
C GLY A 71 -16.85 -1.76 -2.32
N TYR A 72 -15.58 -1.46 -2.57
CA TYR A 72 -14.87 -0.34 -1.94
C TYR A 72 -15.63 0.98 -2.11
N ARG A 73 -15.77 1.72 -1.01
CA ARG A 73 -16.31 3.07 -0.96
C ARG A 73 -15.29 4.01 -0.34
N ARG A 74 -15.33 5.28 -0.73
CA ARG A 74 -14.44 6.32 -0.14
C ARG A 74 -14.55 6.41 1.39
N ALA A 75 -15.75 6.14 1.92
CA ALA A 75 -16.01 6.08 3.35
C ALA A 75 -15.16 5.03 4.07
N ASP A 76 -14.76 3.95 3.39
CA ASP A 76 -13.96 2.87 3.97
C ASP A 76 -12.54 3.36 4.29
N LEU A 77 -11.92 4.16 3.41
CA LEU A 77 -10.64 4.81 3.69
C LEU A 77 -10.74 5.86 4.80
N ARG A 78 -11.84 6.64 4.79
CA ARG A 78 -12.10 7.59 5.88
C ARG A 78 -12.28 6.86 7.22
N HIS A 79 -12.96 5.72 7.23
CA HIS A 79 -13.17 4.89 8.41
C HIS A 79 -11.83 4.36 8.95
N ALA A 80 -11.01 3.77 8.07
CA ALA A 80 -9.67 3.28 8.41
C ALA A 80 -8.78 4.37 9.03
N GLN A 81 -8.86 5.61 8.52
CA GLN A 81 -8.09 6.74 9.05
C GLN A 81 -8.64 7.30 10.36
N SER A 82 -9.95 7.56 10.42
CA SER A 82 -10.54 8.40 11.46
C SER A 82 -11.20 7.61 12.60
N VAL A 83 -11.75 6.44 12.31
CA VAL A 83 -12.47 5.60 13.28
C VAL A 83 -11.52 4.56 13.84
N ASP A 84 -11.01 3.68 12.98
CA ASP A 84 -10.13 2.59 13.38
C ASP A 84 -8.70 3.07 13.69
N LYS A 85 -8.30 4.20 13.10
CA LYS A 85 -6.93 4.74 13.14
C LYS A 85 -5.90 3.68 12.73
N SER A 86 -6.28 2.80 11.82
CA SER A 86 -5.44 1.73 11.28
C SER A 86 -4.45 2.25 10.23
N VAL A 87 -4.69 3.45 9.70
CA VAL A 87 -3.77 4.19 8.82
C VAL A 87 -3.65 5.64 9.27
N PHE A 88 -2.50 6.27 8.99
CA PHE A 88 -2.26 7.70 9.22
C PHE A 88 -1.69 8.37 7.97
N GLU A 89 -1.78 9.70 7.90
CA GLU A 89 -1.18 10.47 6.81
C GLU A 89 0.20 10.96 7.23
N TYR A 90 1.20 10.77 6.37
CA TYR A 90 2.53 11.34 6.56
C TYR A 90 3.26 11.52 5.23
N TRP A 91 4.27 12.39 5.25
CA TRP A 91 5.14 12.61 4.10
C TRP A 91 6.20 11.49 4.03
N THR A 92 6.07 10.61 3.05
CA THR A 92 7.10 9.59 2.74
C THR A 92 7.98 10.12 1.59
N HIS A 93 8.13 9.37 0.49
CA HIS A 93 8.52 9.95 -0.79
C HIS A 93 7.48 10.99 -1.27
N ALA A 94 6.21 10.82 -0.90
CA ALA A 94 5.11 11.75 -1.15
C ALA A 94 4.10 11.68 0.00
N LEU A 95 3.16 12.63 0.09
CA LEU A 95 2.05 12.54 1.04
C LEU A 95 1.30 11.22 0.83
N SER A 96 1.16 10.41 1.88
CA SER A 96 0.68 9.03 1.76
C SER A 96 -0.17 8.60 2.96
N TYR A 97 -1.09 7.67 2.74
CA TYR A 97 -1.67 6.82 3.78
C TYR A 97 -0.68 5.70 4.13
N VAL A 98 -0.30 5.62 5.40
CA VAL A 98 0.70 4.70 5.94
C VAL A 98 0.06 3.81 7.01
N PRO A 99 0.43 2.52 7.11
CA PRO A 99 -0.07 1.64 8.17
C PRO A 99 0.28 2.16 9.56
N ALA A 100 -0.69 2.27 10.46
CA ALA A 100 -0.42 2.74 11.83
C ALA A 100 0.57 1.84 12.59
N ALA A 101 0.65 0.55 12.24
CA ALA A 101 1.64 -0.38 12.78
C ALA A 101 3.10 0.05 12.51
N ASP A 102 3.33 0.85 11.47
CA ASP A 102 4.64 1.33 11.06
C ASP A 102 4.99 2.71 11.64
N LEU A 103 4.09 3.33 12.40
CA LEU A 103 4.29 4.67 13.00
C LEU A 103 5.64 4.79 13.71
N ARG A 104 6.08 3.73 14.42
CA ARG A 104 7.37 3.70 15.14
C ARG A 104 8.58 4.03 14.26
N PHE A 105 8.52 3.71 12.98
CA PHE A 105 9.59 3.99 12.03
C PHE A 105 9.61 5.46 11.56
N PHE A 106 8.46 6.15 11.66
CA PHE A 106 8.31 7.56 11.26
C PHE A 106 8.49 8.53 12.43
N LEU A 107 8.29 8.10 13.68
CA LEU A 107 8.45 8.93 14.87
C LEU A 107 9.78 9.71 14.93
N PRO A 108 10.96 9.12 14.60
CA PRO A 108 12.21 9.88 14.64
C PRO A 108 12.26 11.03 13.63
N ALA A 109 11.65 10.86 12.45
CA ALA A 109 11.58 11.90 11.43
C ALA A 109 10.53 12.96 11.81
N MET A 110 9.37 12.56 12.33
CA MET A 110 8.33 13.46 12.83
C MET A 110 8.84 14.38 13.94
N LYS A 111 9.67 13.89 14.86
CA LYS A 111 10.20 14.70 15.97
C LYS A 111 11.22 15.76 15.56
N ARG A 112 11.71 15.72 14.32
CA ARG A 112 12.71 16.68 13.81
C ARG A 112 12.08 17.92 13.18
N HIS A 113 10.76 17.91 12.97
CA HIS A 113 9.99 18.95 12.28
C HIS A 113 8.74 19.30 13.10
#